data_AF-A0A243RWI8-F1
#
_entry.id   AF-A0A243RWI8-F1
#
_cell.length_a   1.000
_cell.length_b   1.000
_cell.length_c   1.000
_cell.angle_alpha   90.00
_cell.angle_beta   90.00
_cell.angle_gamma   90.00
#
_symmetry.space_group_name_H-M   'P 1'
#
loop_
_entity.id
_entity.type
_entity.pdbx_description
1 polymer ?
#
loop_
_entity_poly.entity_id
_entity_poly.type
_entity_poly.pdbx_seq_one_letter_code
_entity_poly.pdbx_strand_id
1 'polypeptide(L)'
;MDLIGALSASPTQPGWITVQLDAGDAQPVMLSPEAVVLDLRGAICDKGAVPHKCTAAQLEKALKKGGVPYAKVTLKSGVAVRVEELVQE
;
A
#
# COMPACT_ATOMS: atom_id res chain seq x y z
N MET A 1 8.13 -3.88 11.99
CA MET A 1 7.97 -5.08 11.14
C MET A 1 7.67 -4.57 9.75
N ASP A 2 8.28 -5.13 8.72
CA ASP A 2 8.00 -4.77 7.33
C ASP A 2 7.42 -5.99 6.61
N LEU A 3 6.41 -5.77 5.79
CA LEU A 3 5.89 -6.73 4.83
C LEU A 3 6.28 -6.25 3.43
N ILE A 4 6.65 -7.17 2.55
CA ILE A 4 7.01 -6.84 1.17
C ILE A 4 6.14 -7.72 0.27
N GLY A 5 5.49 -7.11 -0.71
CA GLY A 5 4.56 -7.84 -1.56
C GLY A 5 3.68 -6.96 -2.43
N ALA A 6 2.87 -7.62 -3.24
CA ALA A 6 1.83 -6.99 -4.06
C ALA A 6 0.63 -6.58 -3.18
N LEU A 7 0.13 -5.36 -3.39
CA LEU A 7 -1.00 -4.85 -2.62
C LEU A 7 -2.33 -5.07 -3.34
N SER A 8 -3.35 -5.46 -2.60
CA SER A 8 -4.74 -5.46 -3.06
C SER A 8 -5.68 -4.87 -2.02
N ALA A 9 -6.85 -4.40 -2.48
CA ALA A 9 -7.88 -3.91 -1.58
C ALA A 9 -8.42 -5.09 -0.75
N SER A 10 -8.65 -4.87 0.54
CA SER A 10 -9.41 -5.85 1.34
C SER A 10 -10.88 -5.80 0.92
N PRO A 11 -11.49 -6.91 0.47
CA PRO A 11 -12.87 -6.93 -0.01
C PRO A 11 -13.90 -6.80 1.12
N THR A 12 -13.50 -7.09 2.36
CA THR A 12 -14.43 -7.26 3.49
C THR A 12 -14.36 -6.11 4.51
N GLN A 13 -13.32 -5.26 4.47
CA GLN A 13 -13.09 -4.25 5.51
C GLN A 13 -12.53 -2.94 4.92
N PRO A 14 -13.28 -1.83 4.96
CA PRO A 14 -12.76 -0.50 4.62
C PRO A 14 -11.56 -0.14 5.50
N GLY A 15 -10.57 0.55 4.94
CA GLY A 15 -9.34 0.90 5.66
C GLY A 15 -8.42 -0.29 5.92
N TRP A 16 -8.65 -1.44 5.29
CA TRP A 16 -7.72 -2.57 5.28
C TRP A 16 -7.17 -2.82 3.88
N ILE A 17 -5.92 -3.25 3.84
CA ILE A 17 -5.26 -3.70 2.62
C ILE A 17 -4.75 -5.12 2.83
N THR A 18 -4.60 -5.87 1.75
CA THR A 18 -3.97 -7.19 1.77
C THR A 18 -2.60 -7.08 1.12
N VAL A 19 -1.58 -7.56 1.82
CA VAL A 19 -0.23 -7.71 1.27
C VAL A 19 -0.08 -9.17 0.83
N GLN A 20 0.05 -9.41 -0.46
CA GLN A 20 0.45 -10.71 -1.00
C GLN A 20 1.97 -10.81 -0.93
N LEU A 21 2.46 -11.51 0.08
CA LEU A 21 3.88 -11.71 0.35
C LEU A 21 4.50 -12.58 -0.74
N ASP A 22 5.78 -12.36 -1.03
CA ASP A 22 6.51 -13.17 -2.02
C ASP A 22 6.55 -14.67 -1.67
N ALA A 23 6.39 -15.01 -0.39
CA ALA A 23 6.28 -16.39 0.09
C ALA A 23 4.96 -17.08 -0.32
N GLY A 24 4.01 -16.36 -0.91
CA GLY A 24 2.70 -16.87 -1.33
C GLY A 24 1.59 -16.66 -0.31
N ASP A 25 1.91 -16.18 0.89
CA ASP A 25 0.94 -15.86 1.93
C ASP A 25 0.27 -14.50 1.69
N ALA A 26 -1.02 -14.40 2.02
CA ALA A 26 -1.77 -13.14 1.99
C ALA A 26 -2.00 -12.65 3.42
N GLN A 27 -1.49 -11.45 3.73
CA GLN A 27 -1.61 -10.87 5.06
C GLN A 27 -2.51 -9.62 5.03
N PRO A 28 -3.73 -9.68 5.62
CA PRO A 28 -4.55 -8.51 5.79
C PRO A 28 -3.98 -7.62 6.90
N VAL A 29 -3.87 -6.31 6.64
CA VAL A 29 -3.39 -5.33 7.61
C VAL A 29 -4.28 -4.09 7.60
N MET A 30 -4.49 -3.53 8.78
CA MET A 30 -5.20 -2.26 8.91
C MET A 30 -4.29 -1.14 8.40
N LEU A 31 -4.79 -0.34 7.45
CA LEU A 31 -4.12 0.84 6.95
C LEU A 31 -4.46 2.02 7.85
N SER A 32 -3.45 2.63 8.46
CA SER A 32 -3.65 3.85 9.23
C SER A 32 -4.20 4.96 8.32
N PRO A 33 -5.23 5.72 8.73
CA PRO A 33 -5.68 6.91 8.01
C PRO A 33 -4.56 7.94 7.78
N GLU A 34 -3.59 7.97 8.70
CA GLU A 34 -2.41 8.85 8.66
C GLU A 34 -1.18 8.17 8.03
N ALA A 35 -1.36 7.01 7.39
CA ALA A 35 -0.24 6.30 6.78
C ALA A 35 0.42 7.17 5.70
N VAL A 36 1.75 7.19 5.72
CA VAL A 36 2.55 7.83 4.67
C VAL A 36 2.61 6.89 3.48
N VAL A 37 2.09 7.31 2.33
CA VAL A 37 2.17 6.55 1.09
C VAL A 37 3.14 7.23 0.14
N LEU A 38 4.12 6.48 -0.36
CA LEU A 38 5.12 6.95 -1.31
C LEU A 38 4.96 6.17 -2.61
N ASP A 39 4.57 6.90 -3.66
CA ASP A 39 4.28 6.36 -4.99
C ASP A 39 5.36 6.83 -5.97
N LEU A 40 6.09 5.87 -6.56
CA LEU A 40 7.19 6.14 -7.46
C LEU A 40 6.72 6.29 -8.91
N ARG A 41 5.65 5.58 -9.30
CA ARG A 41 5.15 5.52 -10.68
C ARG A 41 3.98 6.46 -10.96
N GLY A 42 3.39 7.05 -9.92
CA GLY A 42 2.20 7.89 -10.03
C GLY A 42 0.90 7.09 -10.18
N ALA A 43 0.93 5.77 -9.89
CA ALA A 43 -0.22 4.88 -10.04
C ALA A 43 -1.25 5.06 -8.92
N ILE A 44 -0.82 5.59 -7.78
CA ILE A 44 -1.65 5.88 -6.60
C ILE A 44 -2.10 7.34 -6.62
N CYS A 45 -1.17 8.27 -6.84
CA CYS A 45 -1.46 9.68 -7.05
C CYS A 45 -0.42 10.33 -7.98
N ASP A 46 -0.91 11.20 -8.87
CA ASP A 46 -0.16 11.74 -10.01
C ASP A 46 0.29 13.20 -9.82
N LYS A 47 0.38 13.68 -8.58
CA LYS A 47 0.70 15.08 -8.25
C LYS A 47 1.91 15.21 -7.33
N GLY A 48 2.76 16.20 -7.59
CA GLY A 48 3.93 16.52 -6.76
C GLY A 48 5.23 15.92 -7.27
N ALA A 49 6.31 16.07 -6.48
CA ALA A 49 7.62 15.50 -6.78
C ALA A 49 7.65 13.99 -6.49
N VAL A 50 8.47 13.24 -7.23
CA VAL A 50 8.69 11.80 -7.02
C VAL A 50 9.68 11.56 -5.86
N PRO A 51 9.42 10.61 -4.94
CA PRO A 51 8.18 9.84 -4.80
C PRO A 51 6.99 10.73 -4.42
N HIS A 52 5.88 10.55 -5.14
CA HIS A 52 4.62 11.22 -4.86
C HIS A 52 4.15 10.85 -3.46
N LYS A 53 3.93 11.86 -2.62
CA LYS A 53 3.37 11.66 -1.27
C LYS A 53 1.86 11.58 -1.36
N CYS A 54 1.33 10.38 -1.27
CA CYS A 54 -0.10 10.10 -1.30
C CYS A 54 -0.66 9.85 0.10
N THR A 55 -1.98 9.86 0.18
CA THR A 55 -2.76 9.54 1.40
C THR A 55 -3.22 8.09 1.38
N ALA A 56 -3.55 7.56 2.57
CA ALA A 56 -4.16 6.23 2.71
C ALA A 56 -5.44 6.06 1.88
N ALA A 57 -6.29 7.09 1.83
CA ALA A 57 -7.53 7.06 1.04
C ALA A 57 -7.28 7.00 -0.47
N GLN A 58 -6.22 7.67 -0.96
CA GLN A 58 -5.81 7.56 -2.37
C GLN A 58 -5.30 6.16 -2.70
N LEU A 59 -4.49 5.56 -1.80
CA LEU A 59 -4.06 4.17 -1.94
C LEU A 59 -5.25 3.23 -2.01
N GLU A 60 -6.18 3.29 -1.06
CA GLU A 60 -7.37 2.42 -1.05
C GLU A 60 -8.19 2.55 -2.34
N LYS A 61 -8.35 3.79 -2.84
CA LYS A 61 -9.03 4.05 -4.12
C LYS A 61 -8.28 3.46 -5.31
N ALA A 62 -6.95 3.54 -5.34
CA ALA A 62 -6.12 2.98 -6.39
C ALA A 62 -6.19 1.45 -6.40
N LEU A 63 -6.11 0.82 -5.23
CA LEU A 63 -6.24 -0.63 -5.06
C LEU A 63 -7.60 -1.14 -5.52
N LYS A 64 -8.70 -0.42 -5.22
CA LYS A 64 -10.05 -0.76 -5.70
C LYS A 64 -10.21 -0.67 -7.22
N LYS A 65 -9.37 0.12 -7.90
CA LYS A 65 -9.33 0.20 -9.37
C LYS A 65 -8.48 -0.91 -10.01
N GLY A 66 -7.88 -1.79 -9.21
CA GLY A 66 -7.01 -2.86 -9.70
C GLY A 66 -5.55 -2.45 -9.89
N GLY A 67 -5.13 -1.28 -9.38
CA GLY A 67 -3.71 -0.98 -9.27
C GLY A 67 -3.11 -1.90 -8.22
N VAL A 68 -2.20 -2.80 -8.61
CA VAL A 68 -1.47 -3.69 -7.71
C VAL A 68 -0.03 -3.20 -7.62
N PRO A 69 0.25 -2.13 -6.83
CA PRO A 69 1.62 -1.73 -6.61
C PRO A 69 2.32 -2.82 -5.79
N TYR A 70 3.52 -3.19 -6.22
CA TYR A 70 4.44 -3.93 -5.39
C TYR A 70 5.06 -2.94 -4.39
N ALA A 71 5.04 -3.26 -3.11
CA ALA A 71 5.38 -2.27 -2.09
C ALA A 71 6.00 -2.88 -0.83
N LYS A 72 6.76 -2.06 -0.12
CA LYS A 72 7.14 -2.27 1.27
C LYS A 72 6.11 -1.61 2.19
N VAL A 73 5.51 -2.40 3.08
CA VAL A 73 4.54 -1.95 4.08
C VAL A 73 5.14 -2.04 5.47
N THR A 74 5.38 -0.89 6.11
CA THR A 74 5.89 -0.83 7.48
C THR A 74 4.74 -0.83 8.47
N LEU A 75 4.78 -1.81 9.38
CA LEU A 75 3.82 -1.96 10.47
C LEU A 75 4.38 -1.43 11.79
N LYS A 76 3.52 -0.69 12.51
CA LYS A 76 3.71 -0.30 13.91
C LYS A 76 2.53 -0.83 14.72
N SER A 77 2.81 -1.68 15.71
CA SER A 77 1.78 -2.35 16.53
C SER A 77 0.71 -3.08 15.70
N GLY A 78 1.11 -3.70 14.59
CA GLY A 78 0.20 -4.43 13.68
C GLY A 78 -0.57 -3.56 12.68
N VAL A 79 -0.39 -2.23 12.70
CA VAL A 79 -1.04 -1.29 11.80
C VAL A 79 -0.05 -0.77 10.77
N ALA A 80 -0.44 -0.74 9.49
CA ALA A 80 0.37 -0.16 8.42
C ALA A 80 0.41 1.37 8.57
N VAL A 81 1.60 1.89 8.83
CA VAL A 81 1.87 3.33 9.03
C VAL A 81 2.64 3.94 7.87
N ARG A 82 3.26 3.11 7.02
CA ARG A 82 3.95 3.55 5.82
C ARG A 82 3.81 2.50 4.73
N VAL A 83 3.58 2.97 3.50
CA VAL A 83 3.56 2.16 2.29
C VAL A 83 4.49 2.84 1.28
N GLU A 84 5.49 2.12 0.82
CA GLU A 84 6.47 2.61 -0.15
C GLU A 84 6.43 1.70 -1.36
N GLU A 85 5.99 2.24 -2.50
CA GLU A 85 6.03 1.51 -3.77
C GLU A 85 7.47 1.13 -4.09
N LEU A 86 7.64 -0.10 -4.53
CA LEU A 86 8.90 -0.65 -5.00
C LEU A 86 8.78 -0.91 -6.50
N VAL A 87 9.82 -0.56 -7.24
CA VAL A 87 9.91 -0.89 -8.66
C VAL A 87 10.53 -2.29 -8.75
N GLN A 88 9.75 -3.26 -9.21
CA GLN A 88 10.33 -4.52 -9.71
C GLN A 88 10.92 -4.23 -11.10
N GLU A 89 12.20 -4.57 -11.27
CA GLU A 89 12.92 -4.48 -12.56
C GLU A 89 12.37 -5.45 -13.61
#